data_AF-A0A6P0N1M3-F1
#
_entry.id   AF-A0A6P0N1M3-F1
#
_cell.length_a   1.000
_cell.length_b   1.000
_cell.length_c   1.000
_cell.angle_alpha   90.00
_cell.angle_beta   90.00
_cell.angle_gamma   90.00
#
_symmetry.space_group_name_H-M   'P 1'
#
loop_
_entity.id
_entity.type
_entity.pdbx_description
1 polymer ?
#
loop_
_entity_poly.entity_id
_entity_poly.type
_entity_poly.pdbx_seq_one_letter_code
_entity_poly.pdbx_strand_id
1 'polypeptide(L)'
;SLPLSPSMLLSSLFNLLLLIALATAIFLAPEYIGSGPAAPDLPEQLQESGLMVRGGMIWSLTAIVAALLLWRRWLFGVWIVNLVGFLAFLIFVLTPTFLLVDQVRQLPLRQLSAIAVQEKQSSEELIMIGFKKPSVVFYTQQPVTYMSKGKKARNYMKEIAVTQPSPPSVLMLARNKRLKKAKLKPEQYTTLASLGPYKLIRVSKQVFVDNSKIKN
;
A
#
# COMPACT_ATOMS: atom_id res chain seq x y z
N SER A 1 -52.61 -10.88 -1.52
CA SER A 1 -51.33 -10.73 -0.81
C SER A 1 -51.27 -11.76 0.30
N LEU A 2 -50.34 -12.73 0.24
CA LEU A 2 -50.15 -13.68 1.34
C LEU A 2 -49.83 -12.91 2.64
N PRO A 3 -50.39 -13.30 3.79
CA PRO A 3 -50.05 -12.70 5.07
C PRO A 3 -48.56 -12.90 5.32
N LEU A 4 -47.88 -11.79 5.59
CA LEU A 4 -46.44 -11.79 5.85
C LEU A 4 -46.16 -12.51 7.16
N SER A 5 -45.29 -13.52 7.12
CA SER A 5 -44.87 -14.20 8.34
C SER A 5 -44.08 -13.23 9.23
N PRO A 6 -44.28 -13.27 10.56
CA PRO A 6 -43.54 -12.42 11.49
C PRO A 6 -42.02 -12.54 11.36
N SER A 7 -41.53 -13.74 11.00
CA SER A 7 -40.11 -14.02 10.78
C SER A 7 -39.51 -13.25 9.60
N MET A 8 -40.25 -13.09 8.49
CA MET A 8 -39.77 -12.35 7.33
C MET A 8 -39.70 -10.84 7.59
N LEU A 9 -40.62 -10.31 8.39
CA LEU A 9 -40.59 -8.90 8.81
C LEU A 9 -39.41 -8.64 9.75
N LEU A 10 -39.19 -9.53 10.72
CA LEU A 10 -38.06 -9.44 11.65
C LEU A 10 -36.73 -9.48 10.90
N SER A 11 -36.58 -10.40 9.94
CA SER A 11 -35.39 -10.47 9.08
C SER A 11 -35.18 -9.19 8.26
N SER A 12 -36.25 -8.62 7.71
CA SER A 12 -36.16 -7.39 6.92
C SER A 12 -35.79 -6.16 7.77
N LEU A 13 -36.27 -6.11 9.01
CA LEU A 13 -35.91 -5.07 9.97
C LEU A 13 -34.43 -5.18 10.37
N PHE A 14 -33.96 -6.40 10.65
CA PHE A 14 -32.56 -6.65 10.94
C PHE A 14 -31.66 -6.27 9.76
N ASN A 15 -32.07 -6.62 8.53
CA ASN A 15 -31.38 -6.19 7.31
C ASN A 15 -31.28 -4.67 7.22
N LEU A 16 -32.37 -3.94 7.49
CA LEU A 16 -32.36 -2.48 7.45
C LEU A 16 -31.36 -1.89 8.45
N LEU A 17 -31.31 -2.43 9.67
CA LEU A 17 -30.32 -2.02 10.67
C LEU A 17 -28.89 -2.28 10.20
N LEU A 18 -28.64 -3.41 9.53
CA LEU A 18 -27.34 -3.74 8.95
C LEU A 18 -26.94 -2.73 7.86
N LEU A 19 -27.86 -2.36 6.96
CA LEU A 19 -27.59 -1.36 5.92
C LEU A 19 -27.20 -0.01 6.51
N ILE A 20 -27.91 0.44 7.54
CA ILE A 20 -27.61 1.69 8.25
C ILE A 20 -26.25 1.61 8.94
N ALA A 21 -25.97 0.51 9.64
CA ALA A 21 -24.68 0.29 10.30
C ALA A 21 -23.53 0.31 9.28
N LEU A 22 -23.72 -0.28 8.11
CA LEU A 22 -22.72 -0.32 7.04
C LEU A 22 -22.46 1.06 6.44
N ALA A 23 -23.53 1.84 6.19
CA ALA A 23 -23.40 3.22 5.74
C ALA A 23 -22.61 4.06 6.75
N THR A 24 -22.96 3.99 8.03
CA THR A 24 -22.26 4.70 9.12
C THR A 24 -20.81 4.28 9.22
N ALA A 25 -20.52 2.96 9.18
CA ALA A 25 -19.16 2.45 9.23
C ALA A 25 -18.30 2.97 8.06
N ILE A 26 -18.86 3.08 6.86
CA ILE A 26 -18.14 3.60 5.70
C ILE A 26 -17.88 5.11 5.80
N PHE A 27 -18.83 5.89 6.32
CA PHE A 27 -18.61 7.32 6.56
C PHE A 27 -17.54 7.59 7.61
N LEU A 28 -17.46 6.74 8.65
CA LEU A 28 -16.44 6.85 9.71
C LEU A 28 -15.12 6.18 9.34
N ALA A 29 -15.07 5.34 8.30
CA ALA A 29 -13.88 4.61 7.90
C ALA A 29 -12.62 5.49 7.72
N PRO A 30 -12.69 6.70 7.11
CA PRO A 30 -11.52 7.57 6.97
C PRO A 30 -10.86 7.94 8.29
N GLU A 31 -11.60 8.08 9.39
CA GLU A 31 -11.07 8.44 10.71
C GLU A 31 -10.28 7.27 11.34
N TYR A 32 -10.64 6.04 10.99
CA TYR A 32 -10.00 4.82 11.50
C TYR A 32 -8.87 4.29 10.61
N ILE A 33 -8.78 4.74 9.35
CA ILE A 33 -7.73 4.33 8.42
C ILE A 33 -6.46 5.14 8.72
N GLY A 34 -5.61 4.60 9.59
CA GLY A 34 -4.32 5.19 9.93
C GLY A 34 -3.28 5.11 8.81
N SER A 35 -2.35 6.07 8.78
CA SER A 35 -1.22 6.09 7.85
C SER A 35 -0.27 4.92 8.12
N GLY A 36 -0.18 3.97 7.19
CA GLY A 36 0.70 2.81 7.30
C GLY A 36 2.15 3.11 6.90
N PRO A 37 3.17 2.41 7.45
CA PRO A 37 4.58 2.63 7.07
C PRO A 37 4.93 2.34 5.60
N ALA A 38 4.03 1.72 4.84
CA ALA A 38 4.19 1.35 3.45
C ALA A 38 3.31 2.18 2.50
N ALA A 39 2.39 2.98 3.04
CA ALA A 39 1.44 3.79 2.29
C ALA A 39 1.03 4.99 3.19
N PRO A 40 1.96 5.93 3.41
CA PRO A 40 1.75 7.04 4.34
C PRO A 40 0.60 7.95 3.88
N ASP A 41 0.51 8.19 2.57
CA ASP A 41 -0.45 9.12 1.96
C ASP A 41 -1.77 8.42 1.57
N LEU A 42 -1.93 7.13 1.93
CA LEU A 42 -3.12 6.35 1.62
C LEU A 42 -4.41 6.95 2.23
N PRO A 43 -4.42 7.42 3.49
CA PRO A 43 -5.63 8.02 4.05
C PRO A 43 -6.08 9.26 3.28
N GLU A 44 -5.13 10.13 2.91
CA GLU A 44 -5.38 11.37 2.16
C GLU A 44 -5.90 11.05 0.76
N GLN A 45 -5.22 10.18 0.01
CA GLN A 45 -5.66 9.77 -1.33
C GLN A 45 -7.02 9.07 -1.32
N LEU A 46 -7.33 8.31 -0.26
CA LEU A 46 -8.62 7.66 -0.11
C LEU A 46 -9.74 8.66 0.21
N GLN A 47 -9.45 9.70 0.98
CA GLN A 47 -10.38 10.82 1.20
C GLN A 47 -10.61 11.62 -0.07
N GLU A 48 -9.55 12.02 -0.78
CA GLU A 48 -9.63 12.76 -2.04
C GLU A 48 -10.37 12.00 -3.15
N SER A 49 -10.24 10.67 -3.18
CA SER A 49 -10.93 9.83 -4.16
C SER A 49 -12.46 9.88 -4.04
N GLY A 50 -12.99 10.33 -2.90
CA GLY A 50 -14.43 10.35 -2.60
C GLY A 50 -15.07 8.97 -2.51
N LEU A 51 -14.30 7.88 -2.54
CA LEU A 51 -14.81 6.51 -2.57
C LEU A 51 -15.62 6.17 -1.33
N MET A 52 -15.19 6.64 -0.15
CA MET A 52 -15.93 6.44 1.10
C MET A 52 -17.26 7.20 1.09
N VAL A 53 -17.29 8.44 0.59
CA VAL A 53 -18.52 9.22 0.45
C VAL A 53 -19.49 8.52 -0.51
N ARG A 54 -19.01 8.02 -1.66
CA ARG A 54 -19.81 7.25 -2.62
C ARG A 54 -20.38 5.98 -1.98
N GLY A 55 -19.57 5.24 -1.22
CA GLY A 55 -20.03 4.03 -0.53
C GLY A 55 -21.07 4.31 0.53
N GLY A 56 -20.88 5.35 1.34
CA GLY A 56 -21.89 5.81 2.30
C GLY A 56 -23.21 6.15 1.61
N MET A 57 -23.15 6.93 0.52
CA MET A 57 -24.36 7.29 -0.27
C MET A 57 -25.08 6.07 -0.85
N ILE A 58 -24.35 5.09 -1.40
CA ILE A 58 -24.96 3.86 -1.96
C ILE A 58 -25.72 3.10 -0.88
N TRP A 59 -25.11 2.90 0.30
CA TRP A 59 -25.77 2.17 1.39
C TRP A 59 -26.91 2.97 2.04
N SER A 60 -26.76 4.29 2.18
CA SER A 60 -27.85 5.16 2.65
C SER A 60 -29.06 5.12 1.71
N LEU A 61 -28.84 5.23 0.40
CA LEU A 61 -29.92 5.16 -0.59
C LEU A 61 -30.58 3.78 -0.59
N THR A 62 -29.78 2.71 -0.50
CA THR A 62 -30.27 1.33 -0.38
C THR A 62 -31.15 1.17 0.86
N ALA A 63 -30.72 1.71 2.01
CA ALA A 63 -31.49 1.67 3.25
C ALA A 63 -32.82 2.43 3.13
N ILE A 64 -32.81 3.64 2.55
CA ILE A 64 -34.02 4.45 2.36
C ILE A 64 -35.03 3.71 1.47
N VAL A 65 -34.59 3.19 0.32
CA VAL A 65 -35.48 2.48 -0.60
C VAL A 65 -35.98 1.17 0.04
N ALA A 66 -35.11 0.42 0.73
CA ALA A 66 -35.51 -0.78 1.45
C ALA A 66 -36.58 -0.48 2.53
N ALA A 67 -36.44 0.62 3.28
CA ALA A 67 -37.41 1.04 4.28
C ALA A 67 -38.77 1.39 3.65
N LEU A 68 -38.79 2.12 2.53
CA LEU A 68 -40.01 2.45 1.79
C LEU A 68 -40.72 1.20 1.26
N LEU A 69 -39.96 0.23 0.73
CA LEU A 69 -40.50 -1.03 0.24
C LEU A 69 -41.03 -1.92 1.37
N LEU A 70 -40.35 -1.91 2.52
CA LEU A 70 -40.80 -2.60 3.73
C LEU A 70 -42.09 -1.98 4.28
N TRP A 71 -42.21 -0.65 4.31
CA TRP A 71 -43.46 0.04 4.67
C TRP A 71 -44.60 -0.41 3.76
N ARG A 72 -44.36 -0.44 2.43
CA ARG A 72 -45.34 -0.93 1.45
C ARG A 72 -45.57 -2.46 1.51
N ARG A 73 -44.91 -3.15 2.45
CA ARG A 73 -45.01 -4.60 2.67
C ARG A 73 -44.57 -5.44 1.45
N TRP A 74 -43.75 -4.86 0.56
CA TRP A 74 -43.26 -5.52 -0.65
C TRP A 74 -41.87 -6.12 -0.43
N LEU A 75 -41.83 -7.26 0.27
CA LEU A 75 -40.56 -7.89 0.67
C LEU A 75 -39.68 -8.33 -0.50
N PHE A 76 -40.27 -8.80 -1.61
CA PHE A 76 -39.49 -9.17 -2.79
C PHE A 76 -38.70 -7.98 -3.33
N GLY A 77 -39.27 -6.77 -3.29
CA GLY A 77 -38.57 -5.54 -3.66
C GLY A 77 -37.39 -5.23 -2.74
N VAL A 78 -37.50 -5.51 -1.43
CA VAL A 78 -36.39 -5.33 -0.48
C VAL A 78 -35.19 -6.19 -0.87
N TRP A 79 -35.41 -7.45 -1.26
CA TRP A 79 -34.35 -8.34 -1.75
C TRP A 79 -33.67 -7.81 -3.01
N ILE A 80 -34.45 -7.34 -3.99
CA ILE A 80 -33.92 -6.76 -5.22
C ILE A 80 -33.04 -5.55 -4.91
N VAL A 81 -33.53 -4.63 -4.07
CA VAL A 81 -32.80 -3.41 -3.73
C VAL A 81 -31.52 -3.70 -2.97
N ASN A 82 -31.52 -4.67 -2.06
CA ASN A 82 -30.29 -5.12 -1.41
C ASN A 82 -29.27 -5.65 -2.41
N LEU A 83 -29.69 -6.49 -3.36
CA LEU A 83 -28.80 -7.03 -4.39
C LEU A 83 -28.22 -5.93 -5.28
N VAL A 84 -29.07 -5.00 -5.73
CA VAL A 84 -28.64 -3.86 -6.56
C VAL A 84 -27.69 -2.96 -5.79
N GLY A 85 -28.00 -2.62 -4.54
CA GLY A 85 -27.14 -1.82 -3.67
C GLY A 85 -25.78 -2.47 -3.43
N PHE A 86 -25.76 -3.78 -3.18
CA PHE A 86 -24.55 -4.55 -3.01
C PHE A 86 -23.69 -4.57 -4.29
N LEU A 87 -24.29 -4.83 -5.45
CA LEU A 87 -23.58 -4.81 -6.73
C LEU A 87 -23.03 -3.41 -7.05
N ALA A 88 -23.81 -2.36 -6.81
CA ALA A 88 -23.36 -0.98 -6.97
C ALA A 88 -22.16 -0.69 -6.05
N PHE A 89 -22.20 -1.13 -4.80
CA PHE A 89 -21.09 -0.98 -3.86
C PHE A 89 -19.82 -1.71 -4.36
N LEU A 90 -19.95 -2.95 -4.86
CA LEU A 90 -18.80 -3.69 -5.40
C LEU A 90 -18.15 -2.94 -6.56
N ILE A 91 -18.97 -2.50 -7.53
CA ILE A 91 -18.49 -1.90 -8.79
C ILE A 91 -17.92 -0.50 -8.53
N PHE A 92 -18.63 0.34 -7.80
CA PHE A 92 -18.30 1.77 -7.68
C PHE A 92 -17.45 2.14 -6.48
N VAL A 93 -17.26 1.21 -5.53
CA VAL A 93 -16.52 1.47 -4.29
C VAL A 93 -15.44 0.44 -4.07
N LEU A 94 -15.80 -0.85 -3.99
CA LEU A 94 -14.85 -1.88 -3.60
C LEU A 94 -13.75 -2.07 -4.64
N THR A 95 -14.11 -2.27 -5.92
CA THR A 95 -13.16 -2.40 -7.03
C THR A 95 -12.21 -1.20 -7.15
N PRO A 96 -12.69 0.06 -7.24
CA PRO A 96 -11.78 1.20 -7.32
C PRO A 96 -10.94 1.39 -6.04
N THR A 97 -11.46 1.05 -4.87
CA THR A 97 -10.67 1.06 -3.62
C THR A 97 -9.51 0.07 -3.70
N PHE A 98 -9.76 -1.15 -4.19
CA PHE A 98 -8.69 -2.13 -4.39
C PHE A 98 -7.62 -1.64 -5.35
N LEU A 99 -8.02 -1.03 -6.48
CA LEU A 99 -7.09 -0.47 -7.46
C LEU A 99 -6.26 0.68 -6.87
N LEU A 100 -6.89 1.58 -6.11
CA LEU A 100 -6.19 2.69 -5.45
C LEU A 100 -5.17 2.17 -4.43
N VAL A 101 -5.57 1.24 -3.56
CA VAL A 101 -4.68 0.62 -2.58
C VAL A 101 -3.51 -0.09 -3.26
N ASP A 102 -3.78 -0.77 -4.37
CA ASP A 102 -2.77 -1.47 -5.15
C ASP A 102 -1.77 -0.50 -5.78
N GLN A 103 -2.24 0.58 -6.41
CA GLN A 103 -1.40 1.63 -6.98
C GLN A 103 -0.47 2.24 -5.92
N VAL A 104 -1.00 2.63 -4.76
CA VAL A 104 -0.19 3.24 -3.70
C VAL A 104 0.85 2.27 -3.13
N ARG A 105 0.52 0.97 -3.03
CA ARG A 105 1.37 -0.02 -2.35
C ARG A 105 2.34 -0.77 -3.26
N GLN A 106 2.02 -0.94 -4.54
CA GLN A 106 2.78 -1.80 -5.46
C GLN A 106 3.48 -1.02 -6.58
N LEU A 107 2.85 0.02 -7.12
CA LEU A 107 3.37 0.77 -8.27
C LEU A 107 4.75 1.39 -8.02
N PRO A 108 5.02 2.04 -6.86
CA PRO A 108 6.34 2.63 -6.61
C PRO A 108 7.47 1.60 -6.67
N LEU A 109 7.25 0.40 -6.14
CA LEU A 109 8.25 -0.66 -6.14
C LEU A 109 8.49 -1.22 -7.55
N ARG A 110 7.45 -1.36 -8.36
CA ARG A 110 7.57 -1.80 -9.75
C ARG A 110 8.38 -0.81 -10.58
N GLN A 111 8.05 0.47 -10.51
CA GLN A 111 8.74 1.52 -11.25
C GLN A 111 10.20 1.69 -10.80
N LEU A 112 10.46 1.71 -9.49
CA LEU A 112 11.84 1.77 -8.99
C LEU A 112 12.67 0.54 -9.36
N SER A 113 12.05 -0.64 -9.44
CA SER A 113 12.72 -1.86 -9.89
C SER A 113 13.10 -1.78 -11.37
N ALA A 114 12.22 -1.23 -12.22
CA ALA A 114 12.52 -1.00 -13.63
C ALA A 114 13.66 0.03 -13.82
N ILE A 115 13.61 1.15 -13.09
CA ILE A 115 14.69 2.15 -13.10
C ILE A 115 16.00 1.52 -12.59
N ALA A 116 15.95 0.68 -11.56
CA ALA A 116 17.14 0.00 -11.06
C ALA A 116 17.80 -0.88 -12.10
N VAL A 117 17.05 -1.53 -13.01
CA VAL A 117 17.62 -2.31 -14.13
C VAL A 117 18.28 -1.40 -15.16
N GLN A 118 17.66 -0.28 -15.49
CA GLN A 118 18.18 0.68 -16.48
C GLN A 118 19.45 1.38 -16.00
N GLU A 119 19.48 1.77 -14.72
CA GLU A 119 20.59 2.51 -14.12
C GLU A 119 21.75 1.60 -13.70
N LYS A 120 21.58 0.28 -13.68
CA LYS A 120 22.58 -0.66 -13.19
C LYS A 120 23.85 -0.65 -14.02
N GLN A 121 24.99 -0.42 -13.37
CA GLN A 121 26.30 -0.58 -14.00
C GLN A 121 26.71 -2.05 -14.05
N SER A 122 27.62 -2.41 -14.95
CA SER A 122 28.10 -3.79 -15.10
C SER A 122 28.62 -4.33 -13.77
N SER A 123 28.12 -5.50 -13.37
CA SER A 123 28.46 -6.19 -12.11
C SER A 123 28.11 -5.43 -10.82
N GLU A 124 27.37 -4.32 -10.89
CA GLU A 124 26.91 -3.57 -9.71
C GLU A 124 25.92 -4.40 -8.91
N GLU A 125 26.05 -4.44 -7.58
CA GLU A 125 25.10 -5.17 -6.75
C GLU A 125 23.84 -4.33 -6.50
N LEU A 126 22.66 -4.98 -6.47
CA LEU A 126 21.41 -4.35 -6.06
C LEU A 126 20.98 -4.85 -4.68
N ILE A 127 21.02 -3.96 -3.69
CA ILE A 127 20.68 -4.25 -2.30
C ILE A 127 19.31 -3.64 -1.96
N MET A 128 18.42 -4.42 -1.36
CA MET A 128 17.18 -3.91 -0.80
C MET A 128 17.25 -3.86 0.73
N ILE A 129 17.07 -2.67 1.31
CA ILE A 129 16.99 -2.49 2.77
C ILE A 129 15.54 -2.41 3.23
N GLY A 130 15.15 -3.40 4.06
CA GLY A 130 13.86 -3.46 4.71
C GLY A 130 13.18 -4.81 4.49
N PHE A 131 11.85 -4.79 4.38
CA PHE A 131 11.08 -6.01 4.15
C PHE A 131 11.34 -6.55 2.76
N LYS A 132 11.68 -7.85 2.67
CA LYS A 132 11.80 -8.59 1.42
C LYS A 132 10.49 -8.46 0.66
N LYS A 133 10.56 -7.88 -0.55
CA LYS A 133 9.42 -7.77 -1.46
C LYS A 133 9.72 -8.64 -2.68
N PRO A 134 9.03 -9.78 -2.86
CA PRO A 134 9.22 -10.66 -4.02
C PRO A 134 9.13 -9.92 -5.36
N SER A 135 8.30 -8.87 -5.40
CA SER A 135 8.11 -7.96 -6.53
C SER A 135 9.44 -7.38 -7.06
N VAL A 136 10.41 -7.09 -6.18
CA VAL A 136 11.68 -6.48 -6.61
C VAL A 136 12.49 -7.49 -7.42
N VAL A 137 12.67 -8.72 -6.93
CA VAL A 137 13.34 -9.80 -7.71
C VAL A 137 12.60 -10.12 -9.00
N PHE A 138 11.27 -10.14 -8.96
CA PHE A 138 10.46 -10.45 -10.13
C PHE A 138 10.65 -9.41 -11.25
N TYR A 139 10.62 -8.12 -10.92
CA TYR A 139 10.74 -7.04 -11.90
C TYR A 139 12.18 -6.71 -12.28
N THR A 140 13.17 -6.97 -11.40
CA THR A 140 14.57 -6.79 -11.77
C THR A 140 15.13 -7.96 -12.57
N GLN A 141 14.49 -9.14 -12.49
CA GLN A 141 14.98 -10.42 -13.05
C GLN A 141 16.44 -10.74 -12.68
N GLN A 142 16.88 -10.24 -11.53
CA GLN A 142 18.27 -10.31 -11.08
C GLN A 142 18.33 -10.65 -9.59
N PRO A 143 19.43 -11.27 -9.12
CA PRO A 143 19.62 -11.52 -7.71
C PRO A 143 19.66 -10.18 -6.95
N VAL A 144 18.83 -10.08 -5.92
CA VAL A 144 18.75 -8.91 -5.03
C VAL A 144 19.16 -9.35 -3.63
N THR A 145 20.16 -8.69 -3.05
CA THR A 145 20.59 -8.96 -1.69
C THR A 145 19.66 -8.27 -0.71
N TYR A 146 18.95 -9.07 0.10
CA TYR A 146 17.93 -8.56 1.01
C TYR A 146 18.46 -8.37 2.41
N MET A 147 18.29 -7.16 2.94
CA MET A 147 18.78 -6.81 4.27
C MET A 147 17.66 -6.21 5.11
N SER A 148 17.16 -6.97 6.08
CA SER A 148 15.98 -6.59 6.89
C SER A 148 16.19 -5.36 7.77
N LYS A 149 17.45 -5.06 8.15
CA LYS A 149 17.81 -3.97 9.07
C LYS A 149 18.95 -3.13 8.49
N GLY A 150 18.85 -1.80 8.62
CA GLY A 150 19.90 -0.87 8.19
C GLY A 150 21.27 -1.11 8.83
N LYS A 151 21.32 -1.59 10.09
CA LYS A 151 22.58 -1.98 10.75
C LYS A 151 23.24 -3.17 10.08
N LYS A 152 22.46 -4.19 9.68
CA LYS A 152 22.98 -5.33 8.91
C LYS A 152 23.50 -4.86 7.56
N ALA A 153 22.74 -4.00 6.88
CA ALA A 153 23.16 -3.40 5.62
C ALA A 153 24.50 -2.66 5.72
N ARG A 154 24.67 -1.82 6.75
CA ARG A 154 25.94 -1.13 6.97
C ARG A 154 27.11 -2.09 7.21
N ASN A 155 26.91 -3.15 7.99
CA ASN A 155 27.98 -4.12 8.27
C ASN A 155 28.37 -4.89 7.01
N TYR A 156 27.39 -5.30 6.20
CA TYR A 156 27.65 -5.96 4.92
C TYR A 156 28.36 -5.03 3.93
N MET A 157 27.94 -3.76 3.85
CA MET A 157 28.64 -2.76 3.04
C MET A 157 30.11 -2.58 3.46
N LYS A 158 30.41 -2.62 4.78
CA LYS A 158 31.79 -2.60 5.28
C LYS A 158 32.60 -3.81 4.85
N GLU A 159 31.98 -4.99 4.87
CA GLU A 159 32.60 -6.25 4.48
C GLU A 159 32.92 -6.26 2.99
N ILE A 160 31.92 -6.00 2.13
CA ILE A 160 32.12 -6.02 0.66
C ILE A 160 33.01 -4.88 0.18
N ALA A 161 33.09 -3.75 0.89
CA ALA A 161 34.03 -2.69 0.56
C ALA A 161 35.50 -3.14 0.69
N VAL A 162 35.78 -4.12 1.56
CA VAL A 162 37.11 -4.68 1.78
C VAL A 162 37.33 -5.95 0.94
N THR A 163 36.34 -6.85 0.88
CA THR A 163 36.48 -8.16 0.23
C THR A 163 36.21 -8.13 -1.27
N GLN A 164 35.39 -7.18 -1.75
CA GLN A 164 34.97 -7.05 -3.15
C GLN A 164 34.94 -5.57 -3.57
N PRO A 165 36.10 -4.90 -3.67
CA PRO A 165 36.19 -3.45 -3.92
C PRO A 165 35.68 -3.04 -5.31
N SER A 166 35.64 -3.95 -6.28
CA SER A 166 35.03 -3.73 -7.59
C SER A 166 33.66 -4.42 -7.68
N PRO A 167 32.61 -3.76 -8.21
CA PRO A 167 32.56 -2.36 -8.63
C PRO A 167 32.56 -1.40 -7.42
N PRO A 168 32.93 -0.12 -7.61
CA PRO A 168 33.14 0.85 -6.52
C PRO A 168 31.83 1.34 -5.89
N SER A 169 30.69 1.10 -6.54
CA SER A 169 29.36 1.50 -6.08
C SER A 169 28.41 0.31 -5.96
N VAL A 170 27.31 0.56 -5.26
CA VAL A 170 26.20 -0.36 -5.08
C VAL A 170 24.90 0.41 -5.24
N LEU A 171 23.94 -0.20 -5.93
CA LEU A 171 22.56 0.29 -5.99
C LEU A 171 21.80 -0.17 -4.76
N MET A 172 21.08 0.75 -4.15
CA MET A 172 20.34 0.49 -2.92
C MET A 172 18.90 0.98 -3.04
N LEU A 173 17.96 0.06 -2.85
CA LEU A 173 16.54 0.34 -2.76
C LEU A 173 16.11 0.33 -1.30
N ALA A 174 15.70 1.48 -0.77
CA ALA A 174 15.35 1.60 0.64
C ALA A 174 14.27 2.66 0.90
N ARG A 175 13.59 2.53 2.05
CA ARG A 175 12.71 3.60 2.55
C ARG A 175 13.53 4.70 3.21
N ASN A 176 13.07 5.95 3.12
CA ASN A 176 13.78 7.12 3.69
C ASN A 176 14.09 6.95 5.20
N LYS A 177 13.12 6.47 5.99
CA LYS A 177 13.32 6.17 7.43
C LYS A 177 14.39 5.09 7.68
N ARG A 178 14.63 4.19 6.73
CA ARG A 178 15.63 3.10 6.84
C ARG A 178 17.02 3.55 6.41
N LEU A 179 17.13 4.47 5.45
CA LEU A 179 18.38 5.14 5.09
C LEU A 179 18.96 5.91 6.28
N LYS A 180 18.12 6.69 6.98
CA LYS A 180 18.51 7.36 8.24
C LYS A 180 19.02 6.36 9.29
N LYS A 181 18.37 5.20 9.43
CA LYS A 181 18.81 4.13 10.36
C LYS A 181 20.10 3.41 9.92
N ALA A 182 20.45 3.46 8.64
CA ALA A 182 21.74 2.99 8.13
C ALA A 182 22.87 4.02 8.36
N LYS A 183 22.57 5.18 8.96
CA LYS A 183 23.49 6.31 9.18
C LYS A 183 24.08 6.89 7.89
N LEU A 184 23.37 6.75 6.76
CA LEU A 184 23.72 7.38 5.50
C LEU A 184 23.25 8.84 5.49
N LYS A 185 24.18 9.77 5.33
CA LYS A 185 23.88 11.19 5.12
C LYS A 185 23.50 11.44 3.65
N PRO A 186 22.61 12.41 3.34
CA PRO A 186 22.22 12.74 1.97
C PRO A 186 23.39 13.05 1.03
N GLU A 187 24.47 13.62 1.54
CA GLU A 187 25.70 13.95 0.79
C GLU A 187 26.50 12.71 0.35
N GLN A 188 26.24 11.54 0.96
CA GLN A 188 27.03 10.33 0.77
C GLN A 188 26.45 9.40 -0.31
N TYR A 189 25.34 9.79 -0.94
CA TYR A 189 24.69 8.98 -1.97
C TYR A 189 24.02 9.85 -3.03
N THR A 190 23.97 9.34 -4.26
CA THR A 190 23.22 9.96 -5.34
C THR A 190 21.82 9.36 -5.38
N THR A 191 20.78 10.18 -5.37
CA THR A 191 19.40 9.70 -5.56
C THR A 191 19.13 9.57 -7.05
N LEU A 192 18.83 8.36 -7.51
CA LEU A 192 18.51 8.08 -8.92
C LEU A 192 17.01 8.25 -9.17
N ALA A 193 16.18 7.78 -8.23
CA ALA A 193 14.74 7.95 -8.30
C ALA A 193 14.09 7.90 -6.90
N SER A 194 12.95 8.57 -6.74
CA SER A 194 12.16 8.59 -5.51
C SER A 194 10.68 8.44 -5.87
N LEU A 195 10.04 7.38 -5.39
CA LEU A 195 8.62 7.10 -5.65
C LEU A 195 7.95 6.61 -4.36
N GLY A 196 6.89 7.31 -3.95
CA GLY A 196 6.21 7.08 -2.67
C GLY A 196 7.21 7.08 -1.49
N PRO A 197 7.15 6.10 -0.57
CA PRO A 197 8.06 6.05 0.58
C PRO A 197 9.47 5.50 0.25
N TYR A 198 9.74 5.13 -1.01
CA TYR A 198 10.94 4.42 -1.44
C TYR A 198 11.88 5.32 -2.26
N LYS A 199 13.18 5.08 -2.11
CA LYS A 199 14.23 5.71 -2.90
C LYS A 199 15.15 4.63 -3.48
N LEU A 200 15.53 4.85 -4.73
CA LEU A 200 16.65 4.17 -5.37
C LEU A 200 17.85 5.12 -5.31
N ILE A 201 18.91 4.67 -4.65
CA ILE A 201 20.13 5.46 -4.45
C ILE A 201 21.34 4.67 -4.92
N ARG A 202 22.38 5.38 -5.38
CA ARG A 202 23.72 4.84 -5.60
C ARG A 202 24.63 5.30 -4.49
N VAL A 203 25.36 4.37 -3.89
CA VAL A 203 26.30 4.65 -2.79
C VAL A 203 27.67 4.10 -3.14
N SER A 204 28.72 4.90 -2.97
CA SER A 204 30.10 4.41 -3.08
C SER A 204 30.45 3.52 -1.89
N LYS A 205 31.10 2.38 -2.15
CA LYS A 205 31.61 1.47 -1.10
C LYS A 205 32.61 2.16 -0.18
N GLN A 206 33.35 3.16 -0.69
CA GLN A 206 34.33 3.94 0.07
C GLN A 206 33.71 4.71 1.24
N VAL A 207 32.43 5.09 1.15
CA VAL A 207 31.69 5.76 2.23
C VAL A 207 31.65 4.90 3.51
N PHE A 208 31.75 3.58 3.36
CA PHE A 208 31.66 2.64 4.48
C PHE A 208 33.02 2.20 5.02
N VAL A 209 34.10 2.45 4.27
CA VAL A 209 35.47 2.24 4.74
C VAL A 209 35.78 3.40 5.68
N ASP A 210 35.67 3.15 7.00
CA ASP A 210 36.12 4.13 7.99
C ASP A 210 37.61 4.43 7.73
N ASN A 211 37.96 5.71 7.59
CA ASN A 211 39.34 6.24 7.62
C ASN A 211 40.09 5.93 8.94
N SER A 212 39.55 5.09 9.82
CA SER A 212 40.11 4.73 11.13
C SER A 212 41.15 3.60 11.07
N LYS A 213 41.59 3.17 9.88
CA LYS A 213 42.70 2.21 9.69
C LYS A 213 43.87 2.75 8.86
N ILE A 214 43.95 4.07 8.68
CA ILE A 214 45.16 4.73 8.17
C ILE A 214 45.58 5.80 9.18
N LYS A 215 45.98 5.35 10.37
CA LYS A 215 46.97 6.05 11.17
C LYS A 215 47.99 4.99 11.55
N ASN A 216 49.13 5.06 10.86
CA ASN A 216 50.38 4.47 11.32
C ASN A 216 50.70 5.00 12.71
#